data_AF-A0A3N5H8N8-F1
#
_entry.id   AF-A0A3N5H8N8-F1
#
_cell.length_a   1.000
_cell.length_b   1.000
_cell.length_c   1.000
_cell.angle_alpha   90.00
_cell.angle_beta   90.00
_cell.angle_gamma   90.00
#
_symmetry.space_group_name_H-M   'P 1'
#
loop_
_entity.id
_entity.type
_entity.pdbx_description
1 polymer ?
#
loop_
_entity_poly.entity_id
_entity_poly.type
_entity_poly.pdbx_seq_one_letter_code
_entity_poly.pdbx_strand_id
1 'polypeptide(L)'
;MKLVNRITQYTIFVLALTWTGTVRAQVNLAGEWAGRYHEDQLDRVPGDVLGDHSGLPINDAARRYAETWDVSRVSVLEHQCQPYNVAHIYRGPLQFRIWEDKDPGTQEVIAYQIFIGTYMQYRTIWMDGRAHPPEFAPHTHMGFSTGKWNGDILTVTTTHIKKEFYRRSGTPSSDLTTMIEHYMRHGNLLSHVIIVTDPAYLTEPLIESQEFVLMERGNQNWLYNCEYAMEVPKSKNDVPHFLPGQNPFLKDFANKYGLPFEAVWGGAETTYPEYQSKVEAMMSR
;
A
#
# COMPACT_ATOMS: atom_id res chain seq x y z
N MET A 1 23.59 -47.23 46.08
CA MET A 1 22.62 -46.11 46.12
C MET A 1 23.14 -44.76 45.58
N LYS A 2 24.45 -44.53 45.39
CA LYS A 2 24.98 -43.26 44.82
C LYS A 2 25.10 -43.22 43.29
N LEU A 3 25.14 -44.38 42.61
CA LEU A 3 25.31 -44.45 41.15
C LEU A 3 24.01 -44.21 40.37
N VAL A 4 22.88 -44.72 40.87
CA VAL A 4 21.54 -44.55 40.27
C VAL A 4 21.13 -43.08 40.27
N ASN A 5 21.50 -42.32 41.30
CA ASN A 5 21.15 -40.91 41.43
C ASN A 5 21.88 -40.00 40.42
N ARG A 6 23.07 -40.39 39.98
CA ARG A 6 23.81 -39.64 38.94
C ARG A 6 23.21 -39.87 37.55
N ILE A 7 22.83 -41.11 37.23
CA ILE A 7 22.24 -41.44 35.93
C ILE A 7 20.90 -40.69 35.76
N THR A 8 20.05 -40.67 36.79
CA THR A 8 18.79 -39.92 36.75
C THR A 8 19.00 -38.40 36.59
N GLN A 9 20.05 -37.83 37.20
CA GLN A 9 20.39 -36.42 37.01
C GLN A 9 20.90 -36.11 35.59
N TYR A 10 21.68 -37.00 34.96
CA TYR A 10 22.12 -36.83 33.57
C TYR A 10 20.96 -36.98 32.57
N THR A 11 20.04 -37.92 32.79
CA THR A 11 18.88 -38.12 31.89
C THR A 11 17.92 -36.93 31.91
N ILE A 12 17.70 -36.30 33.07
CA ILE A 12 16.87 -35.09 33.19
C ILE A 12 17.55 -33.89 32.49
N PHE A 13 18.88 -33.75 32.58
CA PHE A 13 19.61 -32.68 31.92
C PHE A 13 19.63 -32.82 30.39
N VAL A 14 19.71 -34.06 29.87
CA VAL A 14 19.68 -34.32 28.42
C VAL A 14 18.26 -34.12 27.84
N LEU A 15 17.20 -34.48 28.58
CA LEU A 15 15.82 -34.19 28.18
C LEU A 15 15.49 -32.69 28.16
N ALA A 16 16.07 -31.90 29.05
CA ALA A 16 15.93 -30.44 29.06
C ALA A 16 16.62 -29.75 27.86
N LEU A 17 17.68 -30.34 27.30
CA LEU A 17 18.37 -29.84 26.11
C LEU A 17 17.66 -30.17 24.79
N THR A 18 16.74 -31.13 24.78
CA THR A 18 15.94 -31.49 23.59
C THR A 18 14.63 -30.70 23.45
N TRP A 19 14.32 -29.85 24.44
CA TRP A 19 13.22 -28.86 24.38
C TRP A 19 13.75 -27.49 23.97
N THR A 20 14.61 -27.43 22.96
CA THR A 20 14.76 -26.19 22.19
C THR A 20 13.52 -26.07 21.31
N GLY A 21 12.40 -25.60 21.88
CA GLY A 21 11.41 -24.94 21.05
C GLY A 21 12.16 -23.90 20.23
N THR A 22 12.01 -23.92 18.91
CA THR A 22 12.60 -22.87 18.07
C THR A 22 12.03 -21.54 18.55
N VAL A 23 12.81 -20.81 19.34
CA VAL A 23 12.58 -19.39 19.56
C VAL A 23 12.83 -18.77 18.19
N ARG A 24 11.77 -18.63 17.39
CA ARG A 24 11.84 -17.82 16.18
C ARG A 24 11.94 -16.38 16.66
N ALA A 25 13.17 -15.86 16.70
CA ALA A 25 13.36 -14.44 16.76
C ALA A 25 12.64 -13.86 15.53
N GLN A 26 11.66 -12.98 15.77
CA GLN A 26 10.96 -12.28 14.70
C GLN A 26 11.98 -11.58 13.81
N VAL A 27 11.73 -11.57 12.52
CA VAL A 27 12.63 -10.89 11.58
C VAL A 27 12.64 -9.39 11.87
N ASN A 28 13.83 -8.81 11.98
CA ASN A 28 13.97 -7.37 12.21
C ASN A 28 13.60 -6.62 10.91
N LEU A 29 12.61 -5.73 10.96
CA LEU A 29 12.21 -4.89 9.82
C LEU A 29 12.92 -3.53 9.77
N ALA A 30 13.65 -3.17 10.82
CA ALA A 30 14.34 -1.89 10.91
C ALA A 30 15.38 -1.73 9.79
N GLY A 31 15.46 -0.51 9.29
CA GLY A 31 16.31 -0.14 8.16
C GLY A 31 15.71 0.97 7.32
N GLU A 32 16.48 1.41 6.33
CA GLU A 32 16.04 2.30 5.27
C GLU A 32 15.82 1.49 4.01
N TRP A 33 14.68 1.70 3.36
CA TRP A 33 14.18 0.89 2.28
C TRP A 33 13.88 1.76 1.07
N ALA A 34 14.29 1.30 -0.10
CA ALA A 34 14.01 1.95 -1.39
C ALA A 34 13.15 1.06 -2.27
N GLY A 35 12.21 1.66 -3.00
CA GLY A 35 11.36 0.93 -3.95
C GLY A 35 12.17 0.22 -5.03
N ARG A 36 11.86 -1.06 -5.24
CA ARG A 36 12.23 -1.82 -6.43
C ARG A 36 11.00 -1.77 -7.36
N TYR A 37 11.18 -1.38 -8.62
CA TYR A 37 10.07 -1.12 -9.55
C TYR A 37 10.12 -2.07 -10.76
N HIS A 38 10.19 -3.38 -10.51
CA HIS A 38 10.18 -4.37 -11.59
C HIS A 38 8.76 -4.85 -11.93
N GLU A 39 7.88 -4.75 -10.95
CA GLU A 39 6.45 -4.96 -10.96
C GLU A 39 5.72 -3.65 -11.24
N ASP A 40 4.71 -3.70 -12.10
CA ASP A 40 3.80 -2.60 -12.43
C ASP A 40 4.51 -1.27 -12.76
N GLN A 41 5.69 -1.34 -13.38
CA GLN A 41 6.60 -0.21 -13.51
C GLN A 41 5.93 1.01 -14.17
N LEU A 42 5.04 0.76 -15.14
CA LEU A 42 4.28 1.80 -15.85
C LEU A 42 3.36 2.59 -14.91
N ASP A 43 2.68 1.92 -13.99
CA ASP A 43 1.78 2.57 -13.03
C ASP A 43 2.56 3.22 -11.89
N ARG A 44 3.70 2.63 -11.49
CA ARG A 44 4.46 3.05 -10.31
C ARG A 44 5.40 4.22 -10.53
N VAL A 45 6.05 4.31 -11.69
CA VAL A 45 7.11 5.31 -11.93
C VAL A 45 6.70 6.40 -12.93
N PRO A 46 6.41 6.13 -14.22
CA PRO A 46 5.84 7.13 -15.12
C PRO A 46 4.51 7.68 -14.60
N GLY A 47 3.74 6.83 -13.91
CA GLY A 47 2.41 7.12 -13.42
C GLY A 47 1.34 6.53 -14.32
N ASP A 48 0.18 6.34 -13.72
CA ASP A 48 -1.02 5.83 -14.35
C ASP A 48 -1.59 6.76 -15.42
N VAL A 49 -2.27 6.17 -16.41
CA VAL A 49 -2.81 6.89 -17.58
C VAL A 49 -4.33 7.06 -17.45
N LEU A 50 -4.85 8.21 -17.86
CA LEU A 50 -6.29 8.42 -17.95
C LEU A 50 -6.94 7.39 -18.88
N GLY A 51 -8.03 6.78 -18.44
CA GLY A 51 -8.74 5.75 -19.19
C GLY A 51 -8.24 4.32 -18.94
N ASP A 52 -7.14 4.13 -18.21
CA ASP A 52 -6.67 2.80 -17.80
C ASP A 52 -7.02 2.49 -16.34
N HIS A 53 -7.98 1.58 -16.20
CA HIS A 53 -8.42 0.99 -14.95
C HIS A 53 -8.26 -0.54 -14.96
N SER A 54 -7.45 -1.08 -15.88
CA SER A 54 -7.17 -2.51 -15.94
C SER A 54 -6.55 -3.01 -14.62
N GLY A 55 -6.91 -4.22 -14.20
CA GLY A 55 -6.43 -4.80 -12.95
C GLY A 55 -7.02 -4.18 -11.67
N LEU A 56 -8.00 -3.28 -11.78
CA LEU A 56 -8.68 -2.72 -10.62
C LEU A 56 -10.08 -3.33 -10.46
N PRO A 57 -10.44 -3.86 -9.27
CA PRO A 57 -11.76 -4.41 -9.01
C PRO A 57 -12.81 -3.33 -8.72
N ILE A 58 -12.96 -2.35 -9.63
CA ILE A 58 -13.81 -1.18 -9.43
C ILE A 58 -15.28 -1.43 -9.79
N ASN A 59 -16.18 -0.79 -9.05
CA ASN A 59 -17.63 -0.81 -9.29
C ASN A 59 -18.10 0.37 -10.18
N ASP A 60 -19.41 0.44 -10.44
CA ASP A 60 -19.98 1.52 -11.26
C ASP A 60 -19.87 2.91 -10.63
N ALA A 61 -19.86 3.02 -9.30
CA ALA A 61 -19.69 4.30 -8.63
C ALA A 61 -18.27 4.85 -8.85
N ALA A 62 -17.26 4.00 -8.80
CA ALA A 62 -15.89 4.34 -9.12
C ALA A 62 -15.73 4.71 -10.60
N ARG A 63 -16.34 3.94 -11.52
CA ARG A 63 -16.34 4.26 -12.96
C ARG A 63 -16.99 5.61 -13.27
N ARG A 64 -18.10 5.95 -12.62
CA ARG A 64 -18.74 7.27 -12.76
C ARG A 64 -17.86 8.41 -12.26
N TYR A 65 -17.12 8.18 -11.17
CA TYR A 65 -16.15 9.17 -10.70
C TYR A 65 -15.03 9.37 -11.73
N ALA A 66 -14.42 8.28 -12.19
CA ALA A 66 -13.36 8.29 -13.21
C ALA A 66 -13.79 8.95 -14.52
N GLU A 67 -15.02 8.71 -14.98
CA GLU A 67 -15.59 9.33 -16.16
C GLU A 67 -15.56 10.87 -16.08
N THR A 68 -15.80 11.43 -14.90
CA THR A 68 -15.82 12.89 -14.71
C THR A 68 -14.47 13.50 -14.34
N TRP A 69 -13.42 12.67 -14.24
CA TRP A 69 -12.10 13.09 -13.81
C TRP A 69 -11.33 13.81 -14.91
N ASP A 70 -10.78 14.97 -14.56
CA ASP A 70 -9.81 15.69 -15.36
C ASP A 70 -8.45 15.62 -14.66
N VAL A 71 -7.46 15.03 -15.32
CA VAL A 71 -6.10 14.87 -14.76
C VAL A 71 -5.44 16.21 -14.41
N SER A 72 -5.83 17.30 -15.06
CA SER A 72 -5.33 18.65 -14.72
C SER A 72 -5.83 19.15 -13.36
N ARG A 73 -6.68 18.37 -12.68
CA ARG A 73 -7.03 18.59 -11.28
C ARG A 73 -5.83 18.43 -10.34
N VAL A 74 -4.79 17.67 -10.71
CA VAL A 74 -3.56 17.59 -9.90
C VAL A 74 -2.70 18.86 -9.99
N SER A 75 -2.96 19.72 -10.99
CA SER A 75 -2.24 20.99 -11.19
C SER A 75 -2.84 22.18 -10.44
N VAL A 76 -3.93 21.97 -9.68
CA VAL A 76 -4.48 23.03 -8.82
C VAL A 76 -3.68 23.10 -7.53
N LEU A 77 -3.52 24.31 -6.99
CA LEU A 77 -2.60 24.57 -5.87
C LEU A 77 -2.92 23.70 -4.65
N GLU A 78 -4.21 23.44 -4.41
CA GLU A 78 -4.70 22.66 -3.28
C GLU A 78 -4.31 21.19 -3.33
N HIS A 79 -3.98 20.64 -4.51
CA HIS A 79 -3.67 19.22 -4.68
C HIS A 79 -2.18 18.92 -4.94
N GLN A 80 -1.38 19.87 -5.44
CA GLN A 80 0.02 19.63 -5.83
C GLN A 80 0.89 19.01 -4.72
N CYS A 81 0.72 19.51 -3.48
CA CYS A 81 1.47 19.02 -2.32
C CYS A 81 0.63 18.17 -1.36
N GLN A 82 -0.56 17.72 -1.79
CA GLN A 82 -1.39 16.86 -0.97
C GLN A 82 -0.74 15.47 -0.83
N PRO A 83 -0.58 14.94 0.40
CA PRO A 83 -0.04 13.60 0.60
C PRO A 83 -0.97 12.51 0.08
N TYR A 84 -0.37 11.45 -0.48
CA TYR A 84 -1.08 10.22 -0.77
C TYR A 84 -1.43 9.45 0.50
N ASN A 85 -2.59 8.80 0.51
CA ASN A 85 -2.97 7.94 1.62
C ASN A 85 -2.20 6.61 1.59
N VAL A 86 -2.25 5.86 2.69
CA VAL A 86 -1.48 4.62 2.88
C VAL A 86 -1.84 3.52 1.86
N ALA A 87 -3.06 3.53 1.33
CA ALA A 87 -3.52 2.57 0.33
C ALA A 87 -2.94 2.82 -1.07
N HIS A 88 -2.40 4.02 -1.33
CA HIS A 88 -1.77 4.37 -2.61
C HIS A 88 -0.28 4.67 -2.49
N ILE A 89 0.18 5.26 -1.37
CA ILE A 89 1.53 5.86 -1.29
C ILE A 89 2.66 4.89 -1.68
N TYR A 90 2.57 3.61 -1.28
CA TYR A 90 3.56 2.57 -1.59
C TYR A 90 3.67 2.19 -3.07
N ARG A 91 2.67 2.57 -3.88
CA ARG A 91 2.69 2.38 -5.32
C ARG A 91 3.52 3.44 -6.03
N GLY A 92 3.66 4.63 -5.46
CA GLY A 92 4.51 5.68 -6.02
C GLY A 92 6.01 5.50 -5.74
N PRO A 93 6.87 6.34 -6.34
CA PRO A 93 8.29 6.34 -6.05
C PRO A 93 8.54 6.83 -4.63
N LEU A 94 9.13 5.99 -3.79
CA LEU A 94 9.43 6.36 -2.42
C LEU A 94 10.63 5.65 -1.81
N GLN A 95 11.04 6.21 -0.68
CA GLN A 95 11.92 5.61 0.30
C GLN A 95 11.29 5.79 1.67
N PHE A 96 11.50 4.81 2.56
CA PHE A 96 11.02 4.90 3.93
C PHE A 96 12.02 4.30 4.91
N ARG A 97 11.97 4.76 6.16
CA ARG A 97 12.71 4.22 7.28
C ARG A 97 11.76 3.52 8.23
N ILE A 98 12.12 2.33 8.68
CA ILE A 98 11.46 1.62 9.79
C ILE A 98 12.41 1.58 10.99
N TRP A 99 11.87 1.84 12.18
CA TRP A 99 12.55 1.54 13.45
C TRP A 99 11.56 1.05 14.51
N GLU A 100 12.11 0.47 15.58
CA GLU A 100 11.34 -0.12 16.68
C GLU A 100 11.31 0.83 17.87
N ASP A 101 10.11 1.08 18.39
CA ASP A 101 9.94 1.61 19.74
C ASP A 101 9.79 0.43 20.70
N LYS A 102 10.65 0.38 21.72
CA LYS A 102 10.71 -0.72 22.69
C LYS A 102 10.40 -0.26 24.10
N ASP A 103 9.77 -1.13 24.89
CA ASP A 103 9.64 -0.92 26.32
C ASP A 103 11.05 -0.92 26.96
N PRO A 104 11.43 0.11 27.74
CA PRO A 104 12.76 0.19 28.31
C PRO A 104 13.07 -0.92 29.33
N GLY A 105 12.04 -1.44 30.02
CA GLY A 105 12.18 -2.48 31.03
C GLY A 105 12.15 -3.91 30.47
N THR A 106 11.29 -4.18 29.49
CA THR A 106 11.12 -5.54 28.92
C THR A 106 11.85 -5.74 27.59
N GLN A 107 12.22 -4.66 26.90
CA GLN A 107 12.78 -4.68 25.53
C GLN A 107 11.84 -5.27 24.47
N GLU A 108 10.55 -5.43 24.80
CA GLU A 108 9.52 -5.84 23.84
C GLU A 108 9.19 -4.68 22.89
N VAL A 109 8.89 -5.01 21.62
CA VAL A 109 8.49 -4.01 20.62
C VAL A 109 7.07 -3.54 20.93
N ILE A 110 6.91 -2.24 21.23
CA ILE A 110 5.62 -1.59 21.45
C ILE A 110 5.03 -1.13 20.11
N ALA A 111 5.88 -0.64 19.22
CA ALA A 111 5.47 -0.17 17.90
C ALA A 111 6.60 -0.24 16.88
N TYR A 112 6.23 -0.34 15.61
CA TYR A 112 7.09 0.04 14.50
C TYR A 112 6.75 1.47 14.08
N GLN A 113 7.76 2.32 14.00
CA GLN A 113 7.64 3.66 13.44
C GLN A 113 8.13 3.64 12.00
N ILE A 114 7.35 4.26 11.12
CA ILE A 114 7.68 4.41 9.71
C ILE A 114 7.71 5.90 9.38
N PHE A 115 8.82 6.33 8.80
CA PHE A 115 8.93 7.64 8.16
C PHE A 115 9.08 7.47 6.66
N ILE A 116 8.15 8.02 5.89
CA ILE A 116 8.16 7.99 4.42
C ILE A 116 8.67 9.35 3.95
N GLY A 117 9.79 9.37 3.22
CA GLY A 117 10.41 10.60 2.74
C GLY A 117 9.46 11.39 1.83
N THR A 118 8.80 10.71 0.89
CA THR A 118 7.78 11.30 0.02
C THR A 118 6.62 11.84 0.86
N TYR A 119 6.30 13.13 0.72
CA TYR A 119 5.32 13.86 1.54
C TYR A 119 5.58 13.88 3.05
N MET A 120 6.78 13.49 3.51
CA MET A 120 7.20 13.50 4.92
C MET A 120 6.16 12.87 5.87
N GLN A 121 5.61 11.72 5.50
CA GLN A 121 4.56 11.06 6.26
C GLN A 121 5.15 10.25 7.42
N TYR A 122 4.48 10.30 8.57
CA TYR A 122 4.78 9.48 9.73
C TYR A 122 3.66 8.49 9.97
N ARG A 123 4.02 7.26 10.29
CA ARG A 123 3.08 6.19 10.61
C ARG A 123 3.58 5.36 11.76
N THR A 124 2.67 5.04 12.67
CA THR A 124 2.94 4.13 13.79
C THR A 124 2.10 2.88 13.63
N ILE A 125 2.76 1.72 13.71
CA ILE A 125 2.12 0.41 13.74
C ILE A 125 2.22 -0.11 15.18
N TRP A 126 1.10 -0.08 15.89
CA TRP A 126 1.05 -0.51 17.29
C TRP A 126 1.04 -2.03 17.41
N MET A 127 1.91 -2.58 18.27
CA MET A 127 2.08 -4.03 18.44
C MET A 127 1.41 -4.57 19.71
N ASP A 128 0.82 -3.70 20.52
CA ASP A 128 0.25 -4.02 21.84
C ASP A 128 -1.21 -4.51 21.80
N GLY A 129 -1.77 -4.72 20.60
CA GLY A 129 -3.13 -5.22 20.42
C GLY A 129 -4.23 -4.23 20.86
N ARG A 130 -3.92 -2.94 20.99
CA ARG A 130 -4.92 -1.91 21.31
C ARG A 130 -6.08 -1.90 20.32
N ALA A 131 -7.25 -1.48 20.81
CA ALA A 131 -8.41 -1.31 19.96
C ALA A 131 -8.19 -0.19 18.93
N HIS A 132 -8.76 -0.38 17.74
CA HIS A 132 -8.85 0.71 16.77
C HIS A 132 -9.78 1.82 17.30
N PRO A 133 -9.55 3.09 16.92
CA PRO A 133 -10.40 4.20 17.32
C PRO A 133 -11.88 3.99 16.94
N PRO A 134 -12.83 4.69 17.60
CA PRO A 134 -14.22 4.68 17.17
C PRO A 134 -14.39 5.33 15.80
N GLU A 135 -15.44 4.95 15.06
CA GLU A 135 -15.69 5.36 13.66
C GLU A 135 -15.62 6.87 13.39
N PHE A 136 -16.00 7.71 14.37
CA PHE A 136 -15.98 9.16 14.24
C PHE A 136 -14.61 9.80 14.53
N ALA A 137 -13.59 9.00 14.85
CA ALA A 137 -12.24 9.51 15.07
C ALA A 137 -11.69 10.11 13.78
N PRO A 138 -10.82 11.15 13.83
CA PRO A 138 -10.28 11.78 12.64
C PRO A 138 -9.51 10.80 11.74
N HIS A 139 -9.80 10.84 10.44
CA HIS A 139 -9.06 10.07 9.44
C HIS A 139 -7.79 10.81 9.01
N THR A 140 -6.69 10.08 8.86
CA THR A 140 -5.39 10.62 8.42
C THR A 140 -4.95 9.95 7.12
N HIS A 141 -3.96 10.53 6.43
CA HIS A 141 -3.40 9.90 5.22
C HIS A 141 -2.79 8.53 5.54
N MET A 142 -2.14 8.37 6.71
CA MET A 142 -1.53 7.10 7.12
C MET A 142 -2.45 6.16 7.90
N GLY A 143 -3.65 6.62 8.25
CA GLY A 143 -4.63 5.87 9.05
C GLY A 143 -4.18 5.57 10.48
N PHE A 144 -4.84 4.60 11.09
CA PHE A 144 -4.49 4.01 12.37
C PHE A 144 -4.18 2.52 12.18
N SER A 145 -2.98 2.09 12.59
CA SER A 145 -2.47 0.76 12.29
C SER A 145 -2.14 -0.06 13.53
N THR A 146 -2.53 -1.34 13.52
CA THR A 146 -2.11 -2.33 14.51
C THR A 146 -1.45 -3.52 13.81
N GLY A 147 -0.39 -4.06 14.40
CA GLY A 147 0.40 -5.14 13.85
C GLY A 147 0.33 -6.41 14.69
N LYS A 148 0.40 -7.55 14.01
CA LYS A 148 0.51 -8.88 14.63
C LYS A 148 1.45 -9.76 13.83
N TRP A 149 2.40 -10.38 14.50
CA TRP A 149 3.29 -11.37 13.90
C TRP A 149 2.57 -12.71 13.71
N ASN A 150 2.74 -13.29 12.53
CA ASN A 150 2.39 -14.68 12.21
C ASN A 150 3.62 -15.37 11.62
N GLY A 151 4.38 -16.07 12.47
CA GLY A 151 5.71 -16.53 12.12
C GLY A 151 6.63 -15.34 11.78
N ASP A 152 7.19 -15.34 10.57
CA ASP A 152 8.10 -14.29 10.08
C ASP A 152 7.38 -13.24 9.21
N ILE A 153 6.05 -13.20 9.25
CA ILE A 153 5.21 -12.24 8.53
C ILE A 153 4.59 -11.27 9.54
N LEU A 154 4.84 -9.97 9.39
CA LEU A 154 4.11 -8.94 10.14
C LEU A 154 2.85 -8.60 9.36
N THR A 155 1.70 -8.97 9.91
CA THR A 155 0.39 -8.57 9.38
C THR A 155 -0.05 -7.29 10.05
N VAL A 156 -0.39 -6.27 9.26
CA VAL A 156 -0.84 -4.96 9.76
C VAL A 156 -2.26 -4.70 9.29
N THR A 157 -3.13 -4.32 10.21
CA THR A 157 -4.50 -3.87 9.90
C THR A 157 -4.56 -2.37 10.06
N THR A 158 -5.08 -1.66 9.06
CA THR A 158 -5.20 -0.20 9.06
C THR A 158 -6.63 0.25 8.75
N THR A 159 -7.12 1.19 9.55
CA THR A 159 -8.43 1.85 9.37
C THR A 159 -8.29 3.37 9.52
N HIS A 160 -9.39 4.13 9.48
CA HIS A 160 -9.40 5.61 9.59
C HIS A 160 -8.51 6.26 8.51
N ILE A 161 -8.54 5.69 7.31
CA ILE A 161 -7.78 6.17 6.16
C ILE A 161 -8.56 7.31 5.52
N LYS A 162 -7.89 8.42 5.23
CA LYS A 162 -8.51 9.57 4.57
C LYS A 162 -8.85 9.23 3.11
N LYS A 163 -10.04 9.65 2.68
CA LYS A 163 -10.52 9.57 1.30
C LYS A 163 -9.48 10.13 0.31
N GLU A 164 -9.24 9.41 -0.78
CA GLU A 164 -8.35 9.84 -1.86
C GLU A 164 -8.61 9.07 -3.18
N PHE A 165 -7.58 8.42 -3.76
CA PHE A 165 -7.59 7.64 -4.98
C PHE A 165 -6.70 6.40 -4.85
N TYR A 166 -7.05 5.33 -5.59
CA TYR A 166 -6.16 4.19 -5.85
C TYR A 166 -5.22 4.45 -7.03
N ARG A 167 -5.68 5.27 -7.99
CA ARG A 167 -4.93 5.73 -9.16
C ARG A 167 -5.21 7.21 -9.39
N ARG A 168 -4.16 8.02 -9.56
CA ARG A 168 -4.23 9.49 -9.68
C ARG A 168 -4.97 9.95 -10.94
N SER A 169 -5.16 9.04 -11.90
CA SER A 169 -5.92 9.16 -13.14
C SER A 169 -7.43 9.13 -12.93
N GLY A 170 -7.89 9.04 -11.67
CA GLY A 170 -9.29 9.25 -11.31
C GLY A 170 -9.98 8.03 -10.72
N THR A 171 -9.25 7.01 -10.26
CA THR A 171 -9.88 5.92 -9.51
C THR A 171 -9.99 6.30 -8.04
N PRO A 172 -11.18 6.57 -7.49
CA PRO A 172 -11.32 7.08 -6.13
C PRO A 172 -11.12 5.98 -5.08
N SER A 173 -10.68 6.38 -3.88
CA SER A 173 -10.74 5.59 -2.66
C SER A 173 -11.60 6.35 -1.64
N SER A 174 -12.45 5.64 -0.90
CA SER A 174 -13.33 6.25 0.11
C SER A 174 -12.65 6.37 1.47
N ASP A 175 -13.28 7.09 2.39
CA ASP A 175 -12.93 7.10 3.81
C ASP A 175 -13.33 5.81 4.54
N LEU A 176 -14.13 4.93 3.91
CA LEU A 176 -14.43 3.58 4.41
C LEU A 176 -13.36 2.56 4.02
N THR A 177 -12.28 2.99 3.37
CA THR A 177 -11.16 2.12 2.99
C THR A 177 -10.52 1.51 4.24
N THR A 178 -10.35 0.19 4.20
CA THR A 178 -9.55 -0.57 5.16
C THR A 178 -8.44 -1.29 4.40
N MET A 179 -7.32 -1.53 5.07
CA MET A 179 -6.15 -2.13 4.46
C MET A 179 -5.53 -3.16 5.39
N ILE A 180 -5.25 -4.34 4.85
CA ILE A 180 -4.41 -5.36 5.46
C ILE A 180 -3.09 -5.38 4.71
N GLU A 181 -1.98 -5.37 5.43
CA GLU A 181 -0.65 -5.49 4.84
C GLU A 181 0.07 -6.71 5.38
N HIS A 182 0.94 -7.28 4.57
CA HIS A 182 1.89 -8.31 4.96
C HIS A 182 3.31 -7.86 4.61
N TYR A 183 4.12 -7.64 5.65
CA TYR A 183 5.55 -7.35 5.52
C TYR A 183 6.35 -8.64 5.69
N MET A 184 7.14 -8.99 4.66
CA MET A 184 7.90 -10.23 4.59
C MET A 184 9.34 -9.92 4.18
N ARG A 185 10.30 -10.11 5.09
CA ARG A 185 11.70 -9.78 4.85
C ARG A 185 12.52 -11.01 4.44
N HIS A 186 13.20 -10.89 3.31
CA HIS A 186 14.11 -11.88 2.73
C HIS A 186 15.53 -11.29 2.61
N GLY A 187 16.27 -11.28 3.72
CA GLY A 187 17.60 -10.67 3.78
C GLY A 187 17.56 -9.16 3.52
N ASN A 188 18.04 -8.73 2.35
CA ASN A 188 18.03 -7.33 1.91
C ASN A 188 16.81 -6.97 1.05
N LEU A 189 15.87 -7.90 0.85
CA LEU A 189 14.60 -7.64 0.18
C LEU A 189 13.46 -7.61 1.20
N LEU A 190 12.50 -6.72 1.00
CA LEU A 190 11.26 -6.65 1.76
C LEU A 190 10.10 -6.68 0.77
N SER A 191 9.38 -7.79 0.78
CA SER A 191 8.14 -7.96 0.06
C SER A 191 7.00 -7.41 0.91
N HIS A 192 6.18 -6.55 0.31
CA HIS A 192 5.07 -5.89 0.96
C HIS A 192 3.81 -6.08 0.12
N VAL A 193 2.88 -6.88 0.64
CA VAL A 193 1.58 -7.10 0.00
C VAL A 193 0.54 -6.27 0.72
N ILE A 194 -0.24 -5.48 -0.03
CA ILE A 194 -1.39 -4.75 0.48
C ILE A 194 -2.68 -5.38 -0.07
N ILE A 195 -3.68 -5.48 0.81
CA ILE A 195 -5.01 -5.97 0.51
C ILE A 195 -5.98 -4.88 0.97
N VAL A 196 -6.54 -4.17 0.01
CA VAL A 196 -7.38 -3.01 0.24
C VAL A 196 -8.84 -3.38 0.03
N THR A 197 -9.70 -3.05 1.00
CA THR A 197 -11.15 -3.23 0.89
C THR A 197 -11.84 -1.88 1.03
N ASP A 198 -12.70 -1.56 0.07
CA ASP A 198 -13.51 -0.34 0.08
C ASP A 198 -14.91 -0.64 -0.44
N PRO A 199 -15.93 -0.67 0.43
CA PRO A 199 -17.29 -1.00 0.04
C PRO A 199 -17.96 0.06 -0.85
N ALA A 200 -17.43 1.28 -0.93
CA ALA A 200 -17.99 2.33 -1.77
C ALA A 200 -17.57 2.21 -3.23
N TYR A 201 -16.35 1.75 -3.50
CA TYR A 201 -15.74 1.83 -4.83
C TYR A 201 -15.21 0.51 -5.39
N LEU A 202 -14.96 -0.51 -4.55
CA LEU A 202 -14.45 -1.80 -4.99
C LEU A 202 -15.53 -2.89 -4.91
N THR A 203 -15.49 -3.86 -5.84
CA THR A 203 -16.37 -5.04 -5.84
C THR A 203 -15.80 -6.22 -5.07
N GLU A 204 -14.48 -6.26 -4.92
CA GLU A 204 -13.70 -7.25 -4.17
C GLU A 204 -12.40 -6.58 -3.69
N PRO A 205 -11.64 -7.20 -2.76
CA PRO A 205 -10.38 -6.61 -2.30
C PRO A 205 -9.38 -6.38 -3.45
N LEU A 206 -8.80 -5.19 -3.52
CA LEU A 206 -7.66 -4.88 -4.39
C LEU A 206 -6.39 -5.41 -3.72
N ILE A 207 -5.68 -6.32 -4.40
CA ILE A 207 -4.44 -6.92 -3.91
C ILE A 207 -3.28 -6.42 -4.75
N GLU A 208 -2.30 -5.78 -4.13
CA GLU A 208 -1.09 -5.32 -4.80
C GLU A 208 0.15 -5.75 -4.02
N SER A 209 1.18 -6.19 -4.75
CA SER A 209 2.49 -6.50 -4.19
C SER A 209 3.50 -5.44 -4.61
N GLN A 210 4.40 -5.09 -3.69
CA GLN A 210 5.59 -4.33 -4.04
C GLN A 210 6.83 -4.81 -3.29
N GLU A 211 7.98 -4.62 -3.91
CA GLU A 211 9.28 -5.02 -3.39
C GLU A 211 10.12 -3.79 -3.03
N PHE A 212 10.85 -3.93 -1.93
CA PHE A 212 11.81 -2.93 -1.46
C PHE A 212 13.18 -3.55 -1.24
N VAL A 213 14.22 -2.75 -1.42
CA VAL A 213 15.61 -3.14 -1.17
C VAL A 213 16.16 -2.34 0.00
N LEU A 214 16.84 -3.02 0.92
CA LEU A 214 17.53 -2.40 2.04
C LEU A 214 18.65 -1.51 1.51
N MET A 215 18.71 -0.28 2.00
CA MET A 215 19.73 0.69 1.64
C MET A 215 20.98 0.48 2.50
N GLU A 216 22.10 0.10 1.88
CA GLU A 216 23.40 0.02 2.57
C GLU A 216 23.91 1.41 2.99
N ARG A 217 23.61 2.43 2.19
CA ARG A 217 23.91 3.83 2.46
C ARG A 217 22.61 4.59 2.50
N GLY A 218 22.35 5.20 3.65
CA GLY A 218 21.12 5.90 3.86
C GLY A 218 20.98 7.16 3.01
N ASN A 219 19.74 7.52 2.70
CA ASN A 219 19.46 8.79 2.01
C ASN A 219 19.89 9.96 2.92
N GLN A 220 20.52 10.97 2.33
CA GLN A 220 20.91 12.19 3.05
C GLN A 220 19.86 13.31 2.92
N ASN A 221 18.91 13.17 1.98
CA ASN A 221 17.82 14.11 1.75
C ASN A 221 16.46 13.45 1.97
N TRP A 222 16.02 13.46 3.23
CA TRP A 222 14.74 12.92 3.69
C TRP A 222 13.59 13.92 3.63
N LEU A 223 13.87 15.18 3.28
CA LEU A 223 12.88 16.24 3.26
C LEU A 223 12.18 16.28 1.90
N TYR A 224 10.86 16.37 1.92
CA TYR A 224 10.06 16.57 0.73
C TYR A 224 9.79 18.06 0.54
N ASN A 225 10.65 18.69 -0.25
CA ASN A 225 10.52 20.11 -0.58
C ASN A 225 9.47 20.27 -1.69
N CYS A 226 8.19 20.19 -1.32
CA CYS A 226 7.09 20.50 -2.22
C CYS A 226 6.67 21.94 -2.03
N GLU A 227 6.77 22.70 -3.12
CA GLU A 227 6.23 24.05 -3.20
C GLU A 227 5.12 24.03 -4.24
N TYR A 228 3.94 24.52 -3.85
CA TYR A 228 2.87 24.71 -4.81
C TYR A 228 3.18 25.94 -5.65
N ALA A 229 2.94 25.83 -6.95
CA ALA A 229 3.10 26.92 -7.89
C ALA A 229 2.00 26.85 -8.94
N MET A 230 1.56 28.01 -9.43
CA MET A 230 0.59 28.05 -10.52
C MET A 230 1.28 27.63 -11.82
N GLU A 231 1.39 26.32 -12.03
CA GLU A 231 2.02 25.70 -13.21
C GLU A 231 1.22 25.99 -14.48
N VAL A 232 -0.11 26.00 -14.35
CA VAL A 232 -1.05 26.33 -15.41
C VAL A 232 -1.91 27.51 -14.94
N PRO A 233 -1.93 28.64 -15.65
CA PRO A 233 -2.81 29.76 -15.31
C PRO A 233 -4.28 29.31 -15.29
N LYS A 234 -4.90 29.33 -14.10
CA LYS A 234 -6.30 28.98 -13.89
C LYS A 234 -6.95 29.94 -12.90
N SER A 235 -8.27 30.14 -13.05
CA SER A 235 -9.04 30.86 -12.04
C SER A 235 -9.09 30.04 -10.75
N LYS A 236 -8.94 30.71 -9.60
CA LYS A 236 -9.02 30.08 -8.28
C LYS A 236 -10.37 29.42 -7.97
N ASN A 237 -11.41 29.75 -8.74
CA ASN A 237 -12.76 29.21 -8.57
C ASN A 237 -13.03 28.03 -9.51
N ASP A 238 -12.07 27.67 -10.36
CA ASP A 238 -12.25 26.68 -11.42
C ASP A 238 -11.62 25.36 -10.98
N VAL A 239 -12.47 24.37 -10.70
CA VAL A 239 -12.04 23.00 -10.40
C VAL A 239 -12.19 22.16 -11.67
N PRO A 240 -11.09 21.63 -12.24
CA PRO A 240 -11.15 20.82 -13.46
C PRO A 240 -12.04 19.58 -13.27
N HIS A 241 -12.96 19.38 -14.22
CA HIS A 241 -13.87 18.25 -14.28
C HIS A 241 -14.48 18.13 -15.68
N PHE A 242 -14.99 16.95 -16.00
CA PHE A 242 -15.92 16.75 -17.11
C PHE A 242 -17.34 16.52 -16.57
N LEU A 243 -18.35 16.92 -17.34
CA LEU A 243 -19.71 16.47 -17.08
C LEU A 243 -19.85 14.99 -17.46
N PRO A 244 -20.79 14.24 -16.85
CA PRO A 244 -21.07 12.86 -17.25
C PRO A 244 -21.30 12.74 -18.76
N GLY A 245 -20.65 11.76 -19.40
CA GLY A 245 -20.68 11.51 -20.83
C GLY A 245 -19.82 12.45 -21.69
N GLN A 246 -19.12 13.43 -21.11
CA GLN A 246 -18.41 14.47 -21.86
C GLN A 246 -16.89 14.39 -21.80
N ASN A 247 -16.31 13.38 -21.18
CA ASN A 247 -14.86 13.21 -21.14
C ASN A 247 -14.34 12.61 -22.45
N PRO A 248 -13.62 13.38 -23.30
CA PRO A 248 -13.22 12.92 -24.61
C PRO A 248 -12.02 11.96 -24.57
N PHE A 249 -11.33 11.86 -23.43
CA PHE A 249 -10.03 11.20 -23.31
C PHE A 249 -10.11 9.77 -22.76
N LEU A 250 -11.30 9.30 -22.36
CA LEU A 250 -11.45 7.98 -21.72
C LEU A 250 -10.97 6.81 -22.58
N LYS A 251 -11.09 6.94 -23.91
CA LYS A 251 -10.71 5.89 -24.85
C LYS A 251 -9.27 6.01 -25.34
N ASP A 252 -8.53 7.04 -24.93
CA ASP A 252 -7.20 7.31 -25.48
C ASP A 252 -6.22 6.17 -25.21
N PHE A 253 -6.24 5.61 -23.99
CA PHE A 253 -5.43 4.45 -23.64
C PHE A 253 -5.76 3.24 -24.51
N ALA A 254 -7.05 2.88 -24.59
CA ALA A 254 -7.52 1.76 -25.39
C ALA A 254 -7.12 1.91 -26.87
N ASN A 255 -7.38 3.09 -27.45
CA ASN A 255 -7.03 3.42 -28.83
C ASN A 255 -5.53 3.37 -29.09
N LYS A 256 -4.71 3.89 -28.17
CA LYS A 256 -3.25 3.91 -28.28
C LYS A 256 -2.66 2.51 -28.37
N TYR A 257 -3.22 1.55 -27.63
CA TYR A 257 -2.73 0.18 -27.57
C TYR A 257 -3.54 -0.81 -28.43
N GLY A 258 -4.56 -0.34 -29.16
CA GLY A 258 -5.41 -1.19 -29.99
C GLY A 258 -6.24 -2.19 -29.17
N LEU A 259 -6.63 -1.81 -27.96
CA LEU A 259 -7.40 -2.64 -27.03
C LEU A 259 -8.90 -2.30 -27.09
N PRO A 260 -9.79 -3.27 -26.88
CA PRO A 260 -11.20 -3.00 -26.58
C PRO A 260 -11.31 -2.10 -25.35
N PHE A 261 -12.20 -1.10 -25.37
CA PHE A 261 -12.34 -0.17 -24.24
C PHE A 261 -12.80 -0.89 -22.96
N GLU A 262 -13.71 -1.85 -23.11
CA GLU A 262 -14.22 -2.66 -22.02
C GLU A 262 -13.11 -3.45 -21.31
N ALA A 263 -12.01 -3.78 -22.01
CA ALA A 263 -10.89 -4.51 -21.44
C ALA A 263 -10.04 -3.69 -20.45
N VAL A 264 -10.10 -2.36 -20.55
CA VAL A 264 -9.28 -1.44 -19.75
C VAL A 264 -10.13 -0.59 -18.78
N TRP A 265 -11.44 -0.79 -18.76
CA TRP A 265 -12.38 -0.02 -17.93
C TRP A 265 -12.62 -0.63 -16.53
N GLY A 266 -11.74 -1.55 -16.13
CA GLY A 266 -11.69 -2.19 -14.81
C GLY A 266 -12.88 -3.11 -14.52
N GLY A 267 -12.94 -3.55 -13.27
CA GLY A 267 -13.88 -4.55 -12.77
C GLY A 267 -13.16 -5.80 -12.25
N ALA A 268 -13.79 -6.51 -11.32
CA ALA A 268 -13.22 -7.69 -10.66
C ALA A 268 -12.61 -8.69 -11.67
N GLU A 269 -13.32 -9.00 -12.75
CA GLU A 269 -12.81 -9.95 -13.74
C GLU A 269 -11.45 -9.54 -14.34
N THR A 270 -11.13 -8.24 -14.42
CA THR A 270 -9.86 -7.74 -14.96
C THR A 270 -8.66 -7.98 -14.04
N THR A 271 -8.88 -8.39 -12.79
CA THR A 271 -7.81 -8.70 -11.81
C THR A 271 -7.28 -10.12 -11.96
N TYR A 272 -7.98 -10.98 -12.71
CA TYR A 272 -7.70 -12.41 -12.80
C TYR A 272 -7.02 -12.78 -14.13
N PRO A 273 -6.05 -13.73 -14.14
CA PRO A 273 -5.36 -14.17 -15.36
C PRO A 273 -6.29 -14.66 -16.47
N GLU A 274 -7.42 -15.28 -16.11
CA GLU A 274 -8.42 -15.82 -17.04
C GLU A 274 -9.05 -14.73 -17.93
N TYR A 275 -8.95 -13.46 -17.54
CA TYR A 275 -9.44 -12.35 -18.35
C TYR A 275 -8.71 -12.20 -19.68
N GLN A 276 -7.45 -12.63 -19.77
CA GLN A 276 -6.66 -12.54 -21.00
C GLN A 276 -7.37 -13.22 -22.18
N SER A 277 -7.96 -14.41 -21.96
CA SER A 277 -8.73 -15.11 -23.00
C SER A 277 -10.00 -14.36 -23.40
N LYS A 278 -10.62 -13.59 -22.50
CA LYS A 278 -11.76 -12.73 -22.86
C LYS A 278 -11.31 -11.57 -23.75
N VAL A 279 -10.16 -10.96 -23.45
CA VAL A 279 -9.58 -9.88 -24.26
C VAL A 279 -9.24 -10.39 -25.66
N GLU A 280 -8.59 -11.55 -25.78
CA GLU A 280 -8.30 -12.19 -27.08
C GLU A 280 -9.59 -12.46 -27.89
N ALA A 281 -10.66 -12.91 -27.23
CA ALA A 281 -11.96 -13.12 -27.87
C ALA A 281 -12.64 -11.81 -28.32
N MET A 282 -12.37 -10.68 -27.66
CA MET A 282 -12.84 -9.36 -28.07
C MET A 282 -12.04 -8.83 -29.26
N MET A 283 -10.73 -9.07 -29.30
CA MET A 283 -9.82 -8.61 -30.35
C MET A 283 -9.92 -9.41 -31.66
N SER A 284 -10.49 -10.61 -31.63
CA SER A 284 -10.66 -11.49 -32.79
C SER A 284 -11.97 -11.28 -33.56
N ARG A 285 -12.83 -10.36 -33.10
CA ARG A 285 -14.08 -9.95 -33.75
C ARG A 285 -13.88 -8.75 -34.64
#